data_AF-A0A392RAY4-F1
#
_entry.id   AF-A0A392RAY4-F1
#
_cell.length_a   1.000
_cell.length_b   1.000
_cell.length_c   1.000
_cell.angle_alpha   90.00
_cell.angle_beta   90.00
_cell.angle_gamma   90.00
#
_symmetry.space_group_name_H-M   'P 1'
#
loop_
_entity.id
_entity.type
_entity.pdbx_description
1 polymer ?
#
loop_
_entity_poly.entity_id
_entity_poly.type
_entity_poly.pdbx_seq_one_letter_code
_entity_poly.pdbx_strand_id
1 'polypeptide(L)' 'MVGQEPILFATSILENVMMGKDNATKEEAISACIAADAHNFISKLPLRYDTQ' A
#
# COMPACT_ATOMS: atom_id res chain seq x y z
N MET A 1 6.78 -4.29 14.30
CA MET A 1 8.01 -4.99 13.89
C MET A 1 7.96 -5.12 12.39
N VAL A 2 8.97 -4.62 11.67
CA VAL A 2 9.06 -4.78 10.21
C VAL A 2 9.99 -5.96 9.96
N GLY A 3 9.54 -6.95 9.19
CA GLY A 3 10.38 -8.07 8.78
C GLY A 3 11.53 -7.57 7.89
N GLN A 4 12.71 -8.19 8.00
CA GLN A 4 13.84 -7.85 7.13
C GLN A 4 13.56 -8.19 5.66
N GLU A 5 12.72 -9.21 5.43
CA GLU A 5 12.22 -9.59 4.10
C GLU A 5 10.74 -9.17 3.98
N PRO A 6 10.43 -8.09 3.25
CA PRO A 6 9.05 -7.68 3.03
C PRO A 6 8.33 -8.70 2.15
N ILE A 7 7.12 -9.08 2.54
CA ILE A 7 6.25 -9.99 1.79
C ILE A 7 5.24 -9.15 1.02
N LEU A 8 5.13 -9.40 -0.29
CA LEU A 8 4.08 -8.87 -1.15
C LEU A 8 3.23 -10.02 -1.69
N PHE A 9 1.93 -9.81 -1.74
CA PHE A 9 0.97 -10.73 -2.35
C PHE A 9 0.71 -10.32 -3.80
N ALA A 10 0.39 -11.29 -4.65
CA ALA A 10 0.06 -11.09 -6.06
C ALA A 10 -1.34 -10.46 -6.21
N THR A 11 -1.46 -9.21 -5.78
CA THR A 11 -2.68 -8.40 -5.68
C THR A 11 -2.28 -6.93 -5.79
N SER A 12 -3.23 -6.00 -5.81
CA SER A 12 -2.89 -4.58 -5.96
C SER A 12 -2.06 -4.00 -4.80
N ILE A 13 -1.39 -2.87 -5.04
CA ILE A 13 -0.70 -2.10 -4.00
C ILE A 13 -1.67 -1.74 -2.86
N LEU A 14 -2.90 -1.32 -3.18
CA LEU A 14 -3.90 -0.98 -2.18
C LEU A 14 -4.21 -2.16 -1.27
N GLU A 15 -4.47 -3.33 -1.86
CA GLU A 15 -4.79 -4.54 -1.11
C GLU A 15 -3.61 -4.99 -0.24
N ASN A 16 -2.37 -4.93 -0.74
CA ASN A 16 -1.17 -5.21 0.05
C ASN A 16 -1.06 -4.31 1.29
N VAL A 17 -1.37 -3.01 1.16
CA VAL A 17 -1.31 -2.07 2.30
C VAL A 17 -2.45 -2.33 3.29
N MET A 18 -3.66 -2.59 2.79
CA MET A 18 -4.83 -2.87 3.63
C MET A 18 -4.65 -4.15 4.48
N MET A 19 -3.86 -5.13 4.03
CA MET A 19 -3.53 -6.32 4.82
C MET A 19 -2.80 -6.02 6.14
N GLY A 20 -2.21 -4.82 6.29
CA GLY A 20 -1.58 -4.40 7.54
C GLY A 20 -2.54 -4.08 8.68
N LYS A 21 -3.84 -3.96 8.40
CA LYS A 21 -4.89 -3.66 9.40
C LYS A 21 -6.24 -4.23 8.98
N ASP A 22 -6.85 -5.02 9.87
CA ASP A 22 -8.21 -5.53 9.66
C ASP A 22 -9.22 -4.38 9.49
N ASN A 23 -10.10 -4.51 8.50
CA ASN A 23 -11.12 -3.51 8.15
C ASN A 23 -10.55 -2.11 7.83
N ALA A 24 -9.29 -2.03 7.36
CA ALA A 24 -8.73 -0.78 6.87
C ALA A 24 -9.62 -0.17 5.79
N THR A 25 -9.81 1.15 5.82
CA THR A 25 -10.44 1.86 4.70
C THR A 25 -9.39 2.26 3.66
N LYS A 26 -9.85 2.60 2.46
CA LYS A 26 -8.97 3.12 1.40
C LYS A 26 -8.24 4.39 1.84
N GLU A 27 -8.93 5.28 2.56
CA GLU A 27 -8.35 6.53 3.08
C GLU A 27 -7.24 6.27 4.10
N GLU A 28 -7.43 5.28 4.97
CA GLU A 28 -6.42 4.87 5.95
C GLU A 28 -5.18 4.27 5.25
N ALA A 29 -5.40 3.42 4.24
CA ALA A 29 -4.30 2.85 3.45
C ALA A 29 -3.51 3.93 2.70
N ILE A 30 -4.20 4.90 2.07
CA ILE A 30 -3.55 6.04 1.40
C ILE A 30 -2.79 6.88 2.43
N SER A 31 -3.37 7.14 3.60
CA SER A 31 -2.71 7.89 4.68
C SER A 31 -1.45 7.19 5.17
N ALA A 32 -1.48 5.86 5.30
CA ALA A 32 -0.30 5.06 5.64
C ALA A 32 0.78 5.17 4.57
N CYS A 33 0.42 5.13 3.28
CA CYS A 33 1.38 5.35 2.20
C CYS A 33 1.96 6.76 2.18
N ILE A 34 1.20 7.79 2.57
CA ILE A 34 1.72 9.16 2.70
C ILE A 34 2.73 9.22 3.86
N ALA A 35 2.38 8.65 5.02
CA ALA A 35 3.26 8.59 6.18
C ALA A 35 4.56 7.81 5.91
N ALA A 36 4.50 6.83 5.01
CA ALA A 36 5.65 6.03 4.56
C ALA A 36 6.40 6.60 3.35
N ASP A 37 6.06 7.82 2.89
CA ASP A 37 6.63 8.47 1.69
C ASP A 37 6.48 7.65 0.37
N ALA A 38 5.53 6.70 0.35
CA ALA A 38 5.26 5.86 -0.82
C ALA A 38 4.24 6.50 -1.78
N HIS A 39 3.38 7.39 -1.28
CA HIS A 39 2.26 7.94 -2.06
C HIS A 39 2.71 8.61 -3.37
N ASN A 40 3.76 9.44 -3.32
CA ASN A 40 4.26 10.16 -4.49
C ASN A 40 4.80 9.23 -5.59
N PHE A 41 5.40 8.11 -5.20
CA PHE A 41 5.84 7.08 -6.13
C PHE A 41 4.63 6.35 -6.74
N ILE A 42 3.72 5.87 -5.90
CA ILE A 42 2.52 5.13 -6.33
C ILE A 42 1.68 5.97 -7.28
N SER A 43 1.44 7.25 -6.96
CA SER A 43 0.63 8.16 -7.77
C SER A 43 1.17 8.44 -9.18
N LYS A 44 2.46 8.16 -9.43
CA LYS A 44 3.09 8.27 -10.76
C LYS A 44 2.93 7.02 -11.62
N LEU A 45 2.51 5.89 -11.04
CA LEU A 45 2.23 4.68 -11.79
C LEU A 45 0.97 4.86 -12.64
N PRO A 46 0.89 4.26 -13.85
CA PRO A 46 -0.29 4.38 -14.72
C PRO A 46 -1.60 3.96 -14.04
N LEU A 47 -1.54 2.90 -13.22
CA LEU A 47 -2.69 2.36 -12.47
C LEU A 47 -2.70 2.79 -11.00
N ARG A 48 -1.72 3.58 -10.57
CA ARG A 48 -1.61 4.09 -9.20
C ARG A 48 -1.72 2.96 -8.17
N TYR A 49 -2.66 3.05 -7.24
CA TYR A 49 -2.93 2.07 -6.19
C TYR A 49 -3.49 0.74 -6.70
N ASP A 50 -4.01 0.70 -7.93
CA ASP A 50 -4.54 -0.50 -8.56
C ASP A 50 -3.47 -1.28 -9.34
N THR A 51 -2.20 -0.84 -9.27
CA THR A 51 -1.05 -1.56 -9.86
C THR A 51 -0.82 -2.89 -9.12
N GLN A 52 -0.55 -3.97 -9.88
CA GLN A 52 -0.17 -5.30 -9.38
C GLN A 52 1.31 -5.58 -9.64
#